data_AF-A0A3D2KR09-F1
#
_entry.id   AF-A0A3D2KR09-F1
#
_cell.length_a   1.000
_cell.length_b   1.000
_cell.length_c   1.000
_cell.angle_alpha   90.00
_cell.angle_beta   90.00
_cell.angle_gamma   90.00
#
_symmetry.space_group_name_H-M   'P 1'
#
loop_
_entity.id
_entity.type
_entity.pdbx_description
1 polymer ?
#
loop_
_entity_poly.entity_id
_entity_poly.type
_entity_poly.pdbx_seq_one_letter_code
_entity_poly.pdbx_strand_id
1 'polypeptide(L)'
;MKYWVLLFLCSVSVYAADDTVSFWQEKVQQDPKNATYRFNLGNACYRAKDFEGAQRAYSGLETSDLQFHAQTFHNLGNALFFKGEGLEDRAAKIAAWEESVKDYGSALELDPDNQETRHNCDIVKKKLEEQQKQQEKEQKDKKDKQNQDQPNSDNPKNENQEPQKPEDKPNKPEENKQNPEENKQNQPQSKEEKPQQQPAQPQPKPGEMTKDEAEQMLNAMQKDEKQLPLGNPQKPPSTSHKKPW
;
A
#
# COMPACT_ATOMS: atom_id res chain seq x y z
N MET A 1 18.19 -33.19 27.12
CA MET A 1 19.34 -32.65 26.34
C MET A 1 18.94 -31.78 25.14
N LYS A 2 17.91 -32.11 24.33
CA LYS A 2 17.59 -31.35 23.10
C LYS A 2 17.35 -29.81 23.27
N TYR A 3 16.77 -29.37 24.39
CA TYR A 3 16.53 -27.94 24.66
C TYR A 3 17.79 -27.11 24.95
N TRP A 4 18.83 -27.71 25.53
CA TRP A 4 20.07 -26.97 25.87
C TRP A 4 20.92 -26.64 24.64
N VAL A 5 20.91 -27.52 23.62
CA VAL A 5 21.61 -27.27 22.35
C VAL A 5 20.95 -26.12 21.58
N LEU A 6 19.61 -26.05 21.56
CA LEU A 6 18.86 -24.97 20.92
C LEU A 6 19.10 -23.60 21.58
N LEU A 7 19.11 -23.54 22.91
CA LEU A 7 19.44 -22.30 23.63
C LEU A 7 20.89 -21.85 23.36
N PHE A 8 21.86 -22.78 23.38
CA PHE A 8 23.26 -22.45 23.12
C PHE A 8 23.48 -21.94 21.68
N LEU A 9 22.82 -22.53 20.67
CA LEU A 9 22.89 -22.07 19.29
C LEU A 9 22.26 -20.68 19.08
N CYS A 10 21.13 -20.39 19.73
CA CYS A 10 20.55 -19.04 19.72
C CYS A 10 21.50 -18.01 20.37
N SER A 11 22.08 -18.31 21.54
CA SER A 11 23.01 -17.39 22.21
C SER A 11 24.26 -17.10 21.37
N VAL A 12 24.86 -18.12 20.75
CA VAL A 12 26.05 -17.94 19.88
C VAL A 12 25.70 -17.15 18.61
N SER A 13 24.54 -17.38 18.01
CA SER A 13 24.14 -16.68 16.78
C SER A 13 23.78 -15.21 17.00
N VAL A 14 23.35 -14.82 18.21
CA VAL A 14 23.12 -13.41 18.56
C VAL A 14 24.45 -12.70 18.83
N TYR A 15 25.38 -13.33 19.57
CA TYR A 15 26.68 -12.73 19.90
C TYR A 15 27.50 -12.40 18.64
N ALA A 16 27.55 -13.31 17.66
CA ALA A 16 28.31 -13.10 16.42
C ALA A 16 27.76 -11.97 15.52
N ALA A 17 26.48 -11.60 15.67
CA ALA A 17 25.88 -10.52 14.89
C ALA A 17 26.30 -9.14 15.42
N ASP A 18 26.36 -8.98 16.75
CA ASP A 18 26.70 -7.73 17.44
C ASP A 18 28.17 -7.32 17.19
N ASP A 19 29.09 -8.29 17.29
CA ASP A 19 30.50 -8.12 16.92
C ASP A 19 30.67 -7.63 15.47
N THR A 20 29.87 -8.18 14.55
CA THR A 20 29.94 -7.85 13.12
C THR A 20 29.42 -6.43 12.84
N VAL A 21 28.33 -6.03 13.50
CA VAL A 21 27.80 -4.66 13.41
C VAL A 21 28.82 -3.66 13.96
N SER A 22 29.33 -3.92 15.16
CA SER A 22 30.32 -3.06 15.83
C SER A 22 31.59 -2.84 15.00
N PHE A 23 32.12 -3.91 14.38
CA PHE A 23 33.28 -3.80 13.48
C PHE A 23 33.03 -2.88 12.28
N TRP A 24 31.88 -2.99 11.61
CA TRP A 24 31.56 -2.13 10.46
C TRP A 24 31.20 -0.70 10.88
N GLN A 25 30.63 -0.50 12.07
CA GLN A 25 30.43 0.84 12.64
C GLN A 25 31.78 1.54 12.87
N GLU A 26 32.79 0.85 13.42
CA GLU A 26 34.15 1.41 13.56
C GLU A 26 34.74 1.82 12.20
N LYS A 27 34.56 0.99 11.16
CA LYS A 27 35.03 1.32 9.80
C LYS A 27 34.31 2.53 9.21
N VAL A 28 32.99 2.64 9.39
CA VAL A 28 32.22 3.82 8.97
C VAL A 28 32.62 5.08 9.77
N GLN A 29 33.01 4.95 11.04
CA GLN A 29 33.54 6.09 11.80
C GLN A 29 34.93 6.54 11.28
N GLN A 30 35.77 5.60 10.84
CA GLN A 30 37.10 5.88 10.28
C GLN A 30 37.04 6.54 8.89
N ASP A 31 36.10 6.12 8.04
CA ASP A 31 35.83 6.75 6.74
C ASP A 31 34.32 6.78 6.44
N PRO A 32 33.61 7.85 6.87
CA PRO A 32 32.16 7.97 6.69
C PRO A 32 31.71 8.09 5.23
N LYS A 33 32.63 8.38 4.30
CA LYS A 33 32.33 8.48 2.87
C LYS A 33 32.55 7.16 2.14
N ASN A 34 33.07 6.14 2.82
CA ASN A 34 33.31 4.84 2.21
C ASN A 34 32.01 4.09 1.94
N ALA A 35 31.56 4.13 0.69
CA ALA A 35 30.37 3.42 0.22
C ALA A 35 30.43 1.91 0.58
N THR A 36 31.59 1.26 0.46
CA THR A 36 31.76 -0.16 0.82
C THR A 36 31.58 -0.42 2.32
N TYR A 37 32.11 0.45 3.20
CA TYR A 37 31.93 0.28 4.65
C TYR A 37 30.48 0.48 5.06
N ARG A 38 29.81 1.49 4.49
CA ARG A 38 28.38 1.74 4.72
C ARG A 38 27.49 0.58 4.25
N PHE A 39 27.74 0.05 3.05
CA PHE A 39 27.05 -1.12 2.53
C PHE A 39 27.26 -2.36 3.40
N ASN A 40 28.48 -2.60 3.89
CA ASN A 40 28.76 -3.74 4.77
C ASN A 40 28.17 -3.57 6.18
N LEU A 41 28.09 -2.35 6.70
CA LEU A 41 27.33 -2.04 7.91
C LEU A 41 25.84 -2.37 7.71
N GLY A 42 25.25 -1.96 6.59
CA GLY A 42 23.86 -2.30 6.25
C GLY A 42 23.62 -3.81 6.19
N ASN A 43 24.56 -4.56 5.59
CA ASN A 43 24.51 -6.03 5.55
C ASN A 43 24.61 -6.66 6.95
N ALA A 44 25.43 -6.08 7.83
CA ALA A 44 25.56 -6.53 9.22
C ALA A 44 24.28 -6.29 10.02
N CYS A 45 23.76 -5.06 10.00
CA CYS A 45 22.50 -4.69 10.65
C CYS A 45 21.33 -5.56 10.14
N TYR A 46 21.22 -5.76 8.82
CA TYR A 46 20.18 -6.60 8.24
C TYR A 46 20.24 -8.05 8.74
N ARG A 47 21.45 -8.65 8.82
CA ARG A 47 21.65 -9.99 9.36
C ARG A 47 21.37 -10.07 10.87
N ALA A 48 21.62 -8.99 11.60
CA ALA A 48 21.23 -8.83 13.00
C ALA A 48 19.71 -8.58 13.19
N LYS A 49 18.94 -8.43 12.09
CA LYS A 49 17.53 -8.00 12.07
C LYS A 49 17.28 -6.58 12.59
N ASP A 50 18.34 -5.77 12.71
CA ASP A 50 18.25 -4.32 12.87
C ASP A 50 17.94 -3.70 11.50
N PHE A 51 16.69 -3.84 11.06
CA PHE A 51 16.24 -3.34 9.76
C PHE A 51 16.27 -1.81 9.68
N GLU A 52 16.17 -1.11 10.82
CA GLU A 52 16.28 0.35 10.87
C GLU A 52 17.75 0.80 10.73
N GLY A 53 18.70 0.12 11.38
CA GLY A 53 20.13 0.34 11.14
C GLY A 53 20.56 -0.03 9.74
N ALA A 54 19.98 -1.09 9.17
CA ALA A 54 20.20 -1.46 7.78
C ALA A 54 19.73 -0.35 6.83
N GLN A 55 18.51 0.16 7.00
CA GLN A 55 17.99 1.31 6.27
C GLN A 55 18.96 2.50 6.37
N ARG A 56 19.27 2.96 7.59
CA ARG A 56 20.17 4.11 7.83
C ARG A 56 21.55 3.95 7.18
N ALA A 57 22.10 2.73 7.14
CA ALA A 57 23.40 2.48 6.56
C ALA A 57 23.39 2.59 5.02
N TYR A 58 22.35 2.06 4.36
CA TYR A 58 22.19 2.08 2.90
C TYR A 58 21.68 3.43 2.34
N SER A 59 20.81 4.16 3.06
CA SER A 59 20.18 5.39 2.55
C SER A 59 21.19 6.47 2.18
N GLY A 60 21.11 7.04 0.97
CA GLY A 60 22.01 8.11 0.51
C GLY A 60 23.47 7.63 0.39
N LEU A 61 23.68 6.41 -0.09
CA LEU A 61 24.98 5.82 -0.38
C LEU A 61 25.23 5.99 -1.89
N GLU A 62 26.04 6.98 -2.24
CA GLU A 62 26.36 7.32 -3.63
C GLU A 62 27.57 6.51 -4.13
N THR A 63 27.49 6.07 -5.40
CA THR A 63 28.56 5.31 -6.08
C THR A 63 28.44 5.50 -7.59
N SER A 64 29.59 5.47 -8.29
CA SER A 64 29.65 5.46 -9.76
C SER A 64 29.55 4.05 -10.36
N ASP A 65 29.73 3.00 -9.54
CA ASP A 65 29.46 1.62 -9.93
C ASP A 65 27.94 1.37 -9.87
N LEU A 66 27.32 1.28 -11.05
CA LEU A 66 25.87 1.08 -11.20
C LEU A 66 25.39 -0.26 -10.64
N GLN A 67 26.19 -1.32 -10.73
CA GLN A 67 25.81 -2.64 -10.19
C GLN A 67 25.83 -2.62 -8.67
N PHE A 68 26.83 -1.97 -8.08
CA PHE A 68 26.89 -1.76 -6.63
C PHE A 68 25.76 -0.83 -6.14
N HIS A 69 25.36 0.15 -6.94
CA HIS A 69 24.20 1.01 -6.66
C HIS A 69 22.89 0.20 -6.70
N ALA A 70 22.68 -0.63 -7.72
CA ALA A 70 21.53 -1.53 -7.84
C ALA A 70 21.42 -2.50 -6.65
N GLN A 71 22.54 -3.10 -6.24
CA GLN A 71 22.61 -3.95 -5.04
C GLN A 71 22.28 -3.17 -3.75
N THR A 72 22.67 -1.90 -3.66
CA THR A 72 22.37 -1.05 -2.51
C THR A 72 20.87 -0.76 -2.42
N PHE A 73 20.23 -0.39 -3.53
CA PHE A 73 18.78 -0.21 -3.62
C PHE A 73 18.01 -1.51 -3.33
N HIS A 74 18.44 -2.65 -3.88
CA HIS A 74 17.86 -3.96 -3.57
C HIS A 74 17.88 -4.26 -2.06
N ASN A 75 19.04 -4.05 -1.42
CA ASN A 75 19.20 -4.30 0.01
C ASN A 75 18.44 -3.30 0.89
N LEU A 76 18.28 -2.05 0.45
CA LEU A 76 17.44 -1.05 1.12
C LEU A 76 15.96 -1.44 1.02
N GLY A 77 15.50 -1.88 -0.16
CA GLY A 77 14.17 -2.45 -0.38
C GLY A 77 13.89 -3.65 0.53
N ASN A 78 14.83 -4.60 0.64
CA ASN A 78 14.75 -5.72 1.58
C ASN A 78 14.62 -5.23 3.04
N ALA A 79 15.47 -4.28 3.47
CA ALA A 79 15.44 -3.76 4.83
C ALA A 79 14.10 -3.09 5.17
N LEU A 80 13.57 -2.27 4.26
CA LEU A 80 12.28 -1.59 4.40
C LEU A 80 11.10 -2.57 4.46
N PHE A 81 11.13 -3.63 3.64
CA PHE A 81 10.11 -4.68 3.67
C PHE A 81 10.02 -5.34 5.05
N PHE A 82 11.15 -5.82 5.58
CA PHE A 82 11.21 -6.49 6.87
C PHE A 82 11.02 -5.54 8.07
N LYS A 83 11.43 -4.27 7.95
CA LYS A 83 11.04 -3.21 8.89
C LYS A 83 9.52 -3.08 8.93
N GLY A 84 8.87 -2.99 7.76
CA GLY A 84 7.43 -2.91 7.62
C GLY A 84 6.71 -4.12 8.23
N GLU A 85 7.16 -5.35 7.96
CA GLU A 85 6.62 -6.58 8.56
C GLU A 85 6.54 -6.51 10.10
N GLY A 86 7.58 -5.96 10.74
CA GLY A 86 7.69 -5.80 12.19
C GLY A 86 6.84 -4.69 12.82
N LEU A 87 6.16 -3.85 12.03
CA LEU A 87 5.32 -2.76 12.56
C LEU A 87 3.89 -3.25 12.87
N GLU A 88 3.36 -2.85 14.02
CA GLU A 88 1.95 -3.09 14.38
C GLU A 88 1.00 -2.10 13.69
N ASP A 89 1.42 -0.83 13.55
CA ASP A 89 0.62 0.18 12.88
C ASP A 89 0.53 -0.09 11.37
N ARG A 90 -0.71 -0.18 10.86
CA ARG A 90 -0.96 -0.52 9.45
C ARG A 90 -0.47 0.58 8.49
N ALA A 91 -0.61 1.85 8.86
CA ALA A 91 -0.23 2.95 7.97
C ALA A 91 1.30 3.01 7.82
N ALA A 92 2.04 2.89 8.93
CA ALA A 92 3.50 2.83 8.92
C ALA A 92 4.04 1.58 8.21
N LYS A 93 3.37 0.43 8.35
CA LYS A 93 3.64 -0.81 7.60
C LYS A 93 3.48 -0.61 6.09
N ILE A 94 2.36 -0.03 5.66
CA ILE A 94 2.10 0.29 4.24
C ILE A 94 3.16 1.25 3.71
N ALA A 95 3.44 2.35 4.42
CA ALA A 95 4.46 3.32 4.00
C ALA A 95 5.85 2.69 3.82
N ALA A 96 6.28 1.83 4.76
CA ALA A 96 7.55 1.11 4.66
C ALA A 96 7.59 0.14 3.46
N TRP A 97 6.46 -0.48 3.10
CA TRP A 97 6.34 -1.34 1.92
C TRP A 97 6.28 -0.55 0.60
N GLU A 98 5.68 0.64 0.60
CA GLU A 98 5.71 1.55 -0.55
C GLU A 98 7.12 2.08 -0.82
N GLU A 99 7.88 2.46 0.22
CA GLU A 99 9.30 2.79 0.11
C GLU A 99 10.10 1.59 -0.41
N SER A 100 9.86 0.39 0.14
CA SER A 100 10.49 -0.85 -0.32
C SER A 100 10.28 -1.11 -1.82
N VAL A 101 9.06 -0.93 -2.33
CA VAL A 101 8.74 -1.03 -3.76
C VAL A 101 9.45 0.03 -4.61
N LYS A 102 9.57 1.27 -4.11
CA LYS A 102 10.32 2.34 -4.79
C LYS A 102 11.81 1.98 -4.92
N ASP A 103 12.44 1.49 -3.86
CA ASP A 103 13.85 1.09 -3.88
C ASP A 103 14.11 -0.13 -4.77
N TYR A 104 13.25 -1.16 -4.76
CA TYR A 104 13.36 -2.23 -5.76
C TYR A 104 13.16 -1.73 -7.19
N GLY A 105 12.31 -0.71 -7.39
CA GLY A 105 12.18 0.00 -8.66
C GLY A 105 13.50 0.59 -9.12
N SER A 106 14.15 1.41 -8.28
CA SER A 106 15.47 1.99 -8.55
C SER A 106 16.57 0.94 -8.79
N ALA A 107 16.50 -0.21 -8.11
CA ALA A 107 17.40 -1.34 -8.39
C ALA A 107 17.15 -1.96 -9.78
N LEU A 108 15.90 -2.12 -10.22
CA LEU A 108 15.54 -2.65 -11.54
C LEU A 108 15.76 -1.66 -12.69
N GLU A 109 15.75 -0.36 -12.43
CA GLU A 109 16.17 0.67 -13.41
C GLU A 109 17.66 0.57 -13.74
N LEU A 110 18.47 0.11 -12.78
CA LEU A 110 19.92 -0.04 -12.92
C LEU A 110 20.35 -1.46 -13.35
N ASP A 111 19.62 -2.49 -12.92
CA ASP A 111 19.84 -3.90 -13.24
C ASP A 111 18.50 -4.60 -13.59
N PRO A 112 17.99 -4.43 -14.83
CA PRO A 112 16.67 -4.92 -15.23
C PRO A 112 16.54 -6.45 -15.25
N ASP A 113 17.65 -7.16 -15.42
CA ASP A 113 17.74 -8.62 -15.50
C ASP A 113 17.76 -9.29 -14.10
N ASN A 114 17.73 -8.49 -13.03
CA ASN A 114 17.76 -8.97 -11.66
C ASN A 114 16.43 -9.62 -11.23
N GLN A 115 16.32 -10.92 -11.50
CA GLN A 115 15.15 -11.73 -11.16
C GLN A 115 14.86 -11.77 -9.65
N GLU A 116 15.88 -11.70 -8.79
CA GLU A 116 15.72 -11.66 -7.33
C GLU A 116 15.05 -10.35 -6.90
N THR A 117 15.54 -9.19 -7.36
CA THR A 117 14.91 -7.89 -7.11
C THR A 117 13.47 -7.83 -7.62
N ARG A 118 13.22 -8.33 -8.83
CA ARG A 118 11.87 -8.38 -9.43
C ARG A 118 10.90 -9.19 -8.57
N HIS A 119 11.30 -10.42 -8.23
CA HIS A 119 10.50 -11.31 -7.41
C HIS A 119 10.23 -10.74 -6.01
N ASN A 120 11.23 -10.11 -5.38
CA ASN A 120 11.06 -9.48 -4.08
C ASN A 120 10.05 -8.31 -4.16
N CYS A 121 10.14 -7.47 -5.21
CA CYS A 121 9.21 -6.37 -5.47
C CYS A 121 7.77 -6.86 -5.63
N ASP A 122 7.56 -7.93 -6.42
CA ASP A 122 6.23 -8.54 -6.64
C ASP A 122 5.60 -9.04 -5.33
N ILE A 123 6.39 -9.62 -4.42
CA ILE A 123 5.90 -10.05 -3.10
C ILE A 123 5.43 -8.84 -2.27
N VAL A 124 6.17 -7.73 -2.25
CA VAL A 124 5.77 -6.54 -1.48
C VAL A 124 4.52 -5.90 -2.08
N LYS A 125 4.42 -5.82 -3.41
CA LYS A 125 3.20 -5.35 -4.11
C LYS A 125 1.98 -6.20 -3.77
N LYS A 126 2.13 -7.52 -3.75
CA LYS A 126 1.05 -8.43 -3.34
C LYS A 126 0.63 -8.20 -1.88
N LYS A 127 1.58 -7.98 -0.97
CA LYS A 127 1.27 -7.66 0.43
C LYS A 127 0.49 -6.34 0.58
N LEU A 128 0.85 -5.31 -0.20
CA LEU A 128 0.10 -4.04 -0.25
C LEU A 128 -1.34 -4.26 -0.75
N GLU A 129 -1.53 -5.03 -1.83
CA GLU A 129 -2.85 -5.38 -2.36
C GLU A 129 -3.71 -6.15 -1.33
N GLU A 130 -3.10 -7.09 -0.59
CA GLU A 130 -3.76 -7.83 0.49
C GLU A 130 -4.22 -6.91 1.63
N GLN A 131 -3.40 -5.91 2.04
CA GLN A 131 -3.78 -4.93 3.05
C GLN A 131 -4.92 -4.01 2.61
N GLN A 132 -4.92 -3.59 1.34
CA GLN A 132 -5.99 -2.78 0.76
C GLN A 132 -7.32 -3.55 0.73
N LYS A 133 -7.32 -4.80 0.23
CA LYS A 133 -8.49 -5.69 0.24
C LYS A 133 -9.01 -5.95 1.66
N GLN A 134 -8.13 -6.05 2.66
CA GLN A 134 -8.54 -6.18 4.05
C GLN A 134 -9.21 -4.90 4.58
N GLN A 135 -8.68 -3.72 4.24
CA GLN A 135 -9.26 -2.42 4.63
C GLN A 135 -10.65 -2.18 3.99
N GLU A 136 -10.82 -2.54 2.72
CA GLU A 136 -12.12 -2.44 2.02
C GLU A 136 -13.20 -3.33 2.68
N LYS A 137 -12.83 -4.55 3.12
CA LYS A 137 -13.74 -5.43 3.90
C LYS A 137 -14.12 -4.84 5.26
N GLU A 138 -13.13 -4.37 6.02
CA GLU A 138 -13.35 -3.76 7.35
C GLU A 138 -14.25 -2.51 7.28
N GLN A 139 -14.20 -1.74 6.19
CA GLN A 139 -15.12 -0.63 5.96
C GLN A 139 -16.54 -1.10 5.63
N LYS A 140 -16.68 -2.16 4.82
CA LYS A 140 -17.99 -2.72 4.47
C LYS A 140 -18.71 -3.31 5.69
N ASP A 141 -18.01 -4.11 6.50
CA ASP A 141 -18.57 -4.73 7.71
C ASP A 141 -19.05 -3.69 8.74
N LYS A 142 -18.37 -2.54 8.85
CA LYS A 142 -18.82 -1.41 9.70
C LYS A 142 -20.09 -0.76 9.17
N LYS A 143 -20.21 -0.60 7.85
CA LYS A 143 -21.38 0.02 7.20
C LYS A 143 -22.62 -0.87 7.31
N ASP A 144 -22.45 -2.18 7.14
CA ASP A 144 -23.56 -3.15 7.26
C ASP A 144 -24.06 -3.26 8.71
N LYS A 145 -23.18 -3.13 9.72
CA LYS A 145 -23.59 -3.05 11.14
C LYS A 145 -24.36 -1.78 11.47
N GLN A 146 -23.94 -0.60 10.99
CA GLN A 146 -24.68 0.65 11.25
C GLN A 146 -26.08 0.67 10.63
N ASN A 147 -26.35 -0.13 9.59
CA ASN A 147 -27.68 -0.27 9.00
C ASN A 147 -28.61 -1.25 9.75
N GLN A 148 -28.11 -2.03 10.73
CA GLN A 148 -28.96 -2.93 11.53
C GLN A 148 -29.48 -2.31 12.83
N ASP A 149 -28.91 -1.20 13.29
CA ASP A 149 -29.29 -0.52 14.55
C ASP A 149 -30.30 0.63 14.36
N GLN A 150 -31.03 0.70 13.24
CA GLN A 150 -32.26 1.51 13.19
C GLN A 150 -33.42 0.70 13.78
N PRO A 151 -33.94 1.04 14.98
CA PRO A 151 -35.20 0.48 15.41
C PRO A 151 -36.31 1.03 14.50
N ASN A 152 -37.04 0.12 13.87
CA ASN A 152 -38.24 0.43 13.11
C ASN A 152 -39.26 1.07 14.06
N SER A 153 -39.40 2.40 14.05
CA SER A 153 -40.39 3.10 14.86
C SER A 153 -41.78 2.70 14.39
N ASP A 154 -42.45 1.87 15.18
CA ASP A 154 -43.84 1.48 14.98
C ASP A 154 -44.73 2.73 14.82
N ASN A 155 -45.31 2.88 13.64
CA ASN A 155 -46.33 3.88 13.38
C ASN A 155 -47.68 3.34 13.90
N PRO A 156 -48.29 3.90 14.96
CA PRO A 156 -49.54 3.36 15.50
C PRO A 156 -50.67 3.59 14.50
N LYS A 157 -51.25 2.51 13.96
CA LYS A 157 -52.49 2.57 13.20
C LYS A 157 -53.59 3.17 14.09
N ASN A 158 -54.24 4.22 13.59
CA ASN A 158 -55.47 4.74 14.18
C ASN A 158 -56.67 4.03 13.53
N GLU A 159 -57.37 3.17 14.27
CA GLU A 159 -58.63 2.55 13.84
C GLU A 159 -59.83 3.36 14.33
N ASN A 160 -60.56 4.01 13.41
CA ASN A 160 -62.02 3.92 13.24
C ASN A 160 -62.57 5.04 12.35
N GLN A 161 -63.14 4.69 11.19
CA GLN A 161 -64.60 4.65 11.01
C GLN A 161 -64.96 4.04 9.63
N GLU A 162 -66.01 3.23 9.62
CA GLU A 162 -66.51 2.47 8.46
C GLU A 162 -67.53 3.28 7.59
N PRO A 163 -67.96 2.76 6.42
CA PRO A 163 -68.41 3.59 5.31
C PRO A 163 -69.94 3.62 5.07
N GLN A 164 -70.40 4.58 4.26
CA GLN A 164 -71.64 4.45 3.48
C GLN A 164 -71.48 4.89 2.01
N LYS A 165 -72.42 4.41 1.18
CA LYS A 165 -72.32 4.22 -0.28
C LYS A 165 -73.21 5.25 -1.07
N PRO A 166 -73.36 5.18 -2.42
CA PRO A 166 -73.60 6.35 -3.27
C PRO A 166 -75.01 6.44 -3.90
N GLU A 167 -75.34 7.63 -4.42
CA GLU A 167 -76.42 7.99 -5.38
C GLU A 167 -76.22 9.49 -5.74
N ASP A 168 -76.67 10.08 -6.85
CA ASP A 168 -76.82 9.62 -8.25
C ASP A 168 -76.77 10.85 -9.20
N LYS A 169 -76.78 10.66 -10.52
CA LYS A 169 -76.87 11.70 -11.59
C LYS A 169 -78.30 12.32 -11.68
N PRO A 170 -78.60 13.36 -12.51
CA PRO A 170 -77.94 13.88 -13.74
C PRO A 170 -77.71 15.43 -13.76
N ASN A 171 -77.15 16.10 -14.77
CA ASN A 171 -77.68 16.33 -16.13
C ASN A 171 -76.66 16.98 -17.11
N LYS A 172 -76.93 16.92 -18.42
CA LYS A 172 -76.21 17.58 -19.56
C LYS A 172 -77.28 18.26 -20.46
N PRO A 173 -76.98 19.23 -21.35
CA PRO A 173 -76.32 18.96 -22.64
C PRO A 173 -75.40 20.12 -23.18
N GLU A 174 -74.44 19.85 -24.08
CA GLU A 174 -74.33 20.35 -25.50
C GLU A 174 -73.67 21.75 -25.65
N GLU A 175 -72.90 22.13 -26.68
CA GLU A 175 -72.37 21.53 -27.94
C GLU A 175 -70.87 21.93 -28.09
N ASN A 176 -69.93 21.12 -28.63
CA ASN A 176 -69.62 20.89 -30.06
C ASN A 176 -69.12 22.19 -30.77
N LYS A 177 -67.92 22.33 -31.38
CA LYS A 177 -66.81 21.45 -31.83
C LYS A 177 -65.46 22.20 -31.56
N GLN A 178 -64.24 21.81 -31.94
CA GLN A 178 -63.67 20.74 -32.78
C GLN A 178 -62.21 20.43 -32.35
N ASN A 179 -61.42 19.79 -33.24
CA ASN A 179 -59.96 19.50 -33.15
C ASN A 179 -59.40 19.52 -34.62
N PRO A 180 -58.09 19.30 -34.96
CA PRO A 180 -57.04 18.60 -34.20
C PRO A 180 -55.59 19.20 -34.21
N GLU A 181 -54.71 18.56 -33.42
CA GLU A 181 -53.24 18.36 -33.61
C GLU A 181 -52.29 19.59 -33.64
N GLU A 182 -51.03 19.54 -33.16
CA GLU A 182 -50.35 18.65 -32.20
C GLU A 182 -49.08 19.36 -31.65
N ASN A 183 -48.65 19.01 -30.42
CA ASN A 183 -47.24 18.93 -29.97
C ASN A 183 -46.29 20.16 -30.02
N LYS A 184 -46.19 20.92 -28.91
CA LYS A 184 -45.02 20.91 -27.97
C LYS A 184 -45.16 21.96 -26.87
N GLN A 185 -44.88 21.58 -25.63
CA GLN A 185 -45.37 22.28 -24.44
C GLN A 185 -44.26 22.99 -23.62
N ASN A 186 -44.45 24.29 -23.42
CA ASN A 186 -44.19 25.11 -22.22
C ASN A 186 -42.89 24.95 -21.37
N GLN A 187 -42.08 26.01 -21.40
CA GLN A 187 -41.66 26.76 -20.19
C GLN A 187 -42.88 27.48 -19.55
N PRO A 188 -42.84 28.08 -18.31
CA PRO A 188 -41.66 28.59 -17.59
C PRO A 188 -41.59 28.42 -16.04
N GLN A 189 -40.37 28.57 -15.51
CA GLN A 189 -39.98 29.35 -14.31
C GLN A 189 -40.67 29.16 -12.94
N SER A 190 -39.89 28.71 -11.93
CA SER A 190 -39.90 29.28 -10.55
C SER A 190 -38.70 28.85 -9.67
N LYS A 191 -38.02 29.86 -9.10
CA LYS A 191 -37.44 29.99 -7.74
C LYS A 191 -36.49 28.93 -7.14
N GLU A 192 -35.26 29.39 -6.91
CA GLU A 192 -34.40 29.20 -5.71
C GLU A 192 -34.40 27.86 -4.94
N GLU A 193 -33.32 27.08 -5.13
CA GLU A 193 -32.73 26.23 -4.08
C GLU A 193 -31.20 26.42 -4.02
N LYS A 194 -30.61 26.17 -2.84
CA LYS A 194 -29.17 26.37 -2.53
C LYS A 194 -28.28 25.40 -3.31
N PRO A 195 -27.04 25.80 -3.71
CA PRO A 195 -26.04 24.84 -4.14
C PRO A 195 -25.53 24.03 -2.93
N GLN A 196 -25.89 22.75 -2.88
CA GLN A 196 -25.41 21.80 -1.89
C GLN A 196 -23.95 21.44 -2.20
N GLN A 197 -23.02 21.86 -1.35
CA GLN A 197 -21.60 21.53 -1.50
C GLN A 197 -21.39 20.01 -1.44
N GLN A 198 -20.88 19.42 -2.52
CA GLN A 198 -20.20 18.13 -2.43
C GLN A 198 -18.95 18.31 -1.54
N PRO A 199 -18.66 17.38 -0.60
CA PRO A 199 -17.39 17.40 0.09
C PRO A 199 -16.28 17.12 -0.92
N ALA A 200 -15.32 18.04 -1.04
CA ALA A 200 -14.15 17.84 -1.87
C ALA A 200 -13.40 16.58 -1.42
N GLN A 201 -13.11 15.66 -2.34
CA GLN A 201 -12.16 14.59 -2.05
C GLN A 201 -10.79 15.23 -1.72
N PRO A 202 -10.04 14.71 -0.73
CA PRO A 202 -8.68 15.15 -0.50
C PRO A 202 -7.86 14.89 -1.76
N GLN A 203 -7.19 15.92 -2.30
CA GLN A 203 -6.12 15.66 -3.25
C GLN A 203 -4.99 14.93 -2.51
N PRO A 204 -4.39 13.87 -3.10
CA PRO A 204 -3.25 13.19 -2.51
C PRO A 204 -2.08 14.16 -2.33
N LYS A 205 -1.28 13.95 -1.28
CA LYS A 205 -0.09 14.79 -1.06
C LYS A 205 0.99 14.44 -2.08
N PRO A 206 1.85 15.40 -2.48
CA PRO A 206 2.97 15.10 -3.37
C PRO A 206 3.86 14.00 -2.77
N GLY A 207 3.89 12.81 -3.40
CA GLY A 207 4.67 11.65 -2.98
C GLY A 207 3.87 10.36 -2.70
N GLU A 208 2.56 10.48 -2.48
CA GLU A 208 1.62 9.35 -2.37
C GLU A 208 1.25 8.85 -3.78
N MET A 209 1.43 7.55 -4.06
CA MET A 209 1.04 6.94 -5.33
C MET A 209 -0.48 6.79 -5.38
N THR A 210 -1.11 7.19 -6.48
CA THR A 210 -2.57 7.03 -6.62
C THR A 210 -2.96 5.55 -6.81
N LYS A 211 -4.20 5.19 -6.46
CA LYS A 211 -4.73 3.83 -6.68
C LYS A 211 -4.59 3.42 -8.15
N ASP A 212 -4.86 4.33 -9.07
CA ASP A 212 -4.78 4.09 -10.52
C ASP A 212 -3.34 3.88 -11.00
N GLU A 213 -2.35 4.61 -10.45
CA GLU A 213 -0.92 4.38 -10.75
C GLU A 213 -0.43 3.03 -10.20
N ALA A 214 -0.86 2.66 -9.00
CA ALA A 214 -0.55 1.36 -8.41
C ALA A 214 -1.15 0.21 -9.25
N GLU A 215 -2.40 0.35 -9.70
CA GLU A 215 -3.07 -0.61 -10.59
C GLU A 215 -2.42 -0.69 -11.98
N GLN A 216 -2.00 0.45 -12.57
CA GLN A 216 -1.26 0.44 -13.84
C GLN A 216 0.11 -0.25 -13.70
N MET A 217 0.85 0.04 -12.63
CA MET A 217 2.14 -0.57 -12.36
C MET A 217 2.02 -2.07 -12.04
N LEU A 218 0.91 -2.51 -11.44
CA LEU A 218 0.59 -3.92 -11.19
C LEU A 218 0.27 -4.67 -12.50
N ASN A 219 -0.57 -4.08 -13.37
CA ASN A 219 -0.92 -4.64 -14.68
C ASN A 219 0.28 -4.76 -15.63
N ALA A 220 1.32 -3.94 -15.45
CA ALA A 220 2.58 -4.06 -16.18
C ALA A 220 3.40 -5.29 -15.75
N MET A 221 3.34 -5.69 -14.47
CA MET A 221 4.17 -6.75 -13.88
C MET A 221 3.55 -8.16 -13.98
N GLN A 222 2.21 -8.26 -13.96
CA GLN A 222 1.50 -9.55 -14.07
C GLN A 222 1.77 -10.34 -15.37
N LYS A 223 2.45 -9.75 -16.37
CA LYS A 223 2.80 -10.42 -17.62
C LYS A 223 4.00 -11.37 -17.52
N ASP A 224 4.83 -11.22 -16.49
CA ASP A 224 6.15 -11.90 -16.40
C ASP A 224 6.22 -12.97 -15.28
N GLU A 225 5.10 -13.30 -14.64
CA GLU A 225 5.04 -14.06 -13.37
C GLU A 225 5.31 -15.58 -13.48
N LYS A 226 6.56 -16.05 -13.29
CA LYS A 226 6.87 -17.47 -12.96
C LYS A 226 8.04 -17.69 -11.97
N GLN A 227 7.68 -17.85 -10.68
CA GLN A 227 8.37 -18.54 -9.55
C GLN A 227 9.53 -17.83 -8.77
N LEU A 228 9.33 -17.78 -7.43
CA LEU A 228 10.23 -18.00 -6.24
C LEU A 228 11.76 -17.70 -6.29
N PRO A 229 12.47 -17.38 -5.17
CA PRO A 229 12.09 -16.93 -3.81
C PRO A 229 12.87 -15.69 -3.27
N LEU A 230 12.45 -15.10 -2.13
CA LEU A 230 13.20 -14.04 -1.40
C LEU A 230 14.54 -14.55 -0.82
N GLY A 231 15.67 -14.04 -1.31
CA GLY A 231 17.02 -14.48 -0.96
C GLY A 231 17.77 -13.65 0.10
N ASN A 232 19.04 -14.02 0.29
CA ASN A 232 19.90 -13.61 1.40
C ASN A 232 20.84 -12.46 0.94
N PRO A 233 21.12 -11.42 1.75
CA PRO A 233 21.87 -10.24 1.30
C PRO A 233 23.20 -10.60 0.64
N GLN A 234 23.29 -10.24 -0.64
CA GLN A 234 24.40 -10.59 -1.53
C GLN A 234 25.72 -10.03 -0.99
N LYS A 235 26.81 -10.80 -1.17
CA LYS A 235 28.16 -10.33 -0.81
C LYS A 235 28.57 -9.21 -1.77
N PRO A 236 29.25 -8.15 -1.30
CA PRO A 236 29.79 -7.12 -2.18
C PRO A 236 30.75 -7.72 -3.22
N PRO A 237 30.92 -7.08 -4.38
CA PRO A 237 31.90 -7.50 -5.37
C PRO A 237 33.31 -7.52 -4.77
N SER A 238 34.05 -8.60 -5.08
CA SER A 238 35.43 -8.81 -4.62
C SER A 238 36.37 -7.77 -5.24
N THR A 239 36.65 -6.69 -4.53
CA THR A 239 37.71 -5.74 -4.91
C THR A 239 39.07 -6.41 -4.73
N SER A 240 39.54 -7.05 -5.82
CA SER A 240 40.87 -7.63 -5.90
C SER A 240 41.94 -6.55 -5.78
N HIS A 241 42.30 -6.23 -4.54
CA HIS A 241 43.43 -5.38 -4.21
C HIS A 241 44.71 -6.15 -4.56
N LYS A 242 45.16 -6.01 -5.82
CA LYS A 242 46.54 -6.32 -6.20
C LYS A 242 47.45 -5.47 -5.32
N LYS A 243 48.10 -6.10 -4.35
CA LYS A 243 49.11 -5.44 -3.52
C LYS A 243 50.19 -4.86 -4.45
N PRO A 244 50.54 -3.57 -4.34
CA PRO A 244 51.82 -3.13 -4.84
C PRO A 244 52.91 -3.79 -3.98
N TRP A 245 53.91 -4.33 -4.67
CA TRP A 245 55.17 -4.86 -4.13
C TRP A 245 56.05 -3.72 -3.61
#